data_AF-A0A8T4HXT6-F1
#
_entry.id   AF-A0A8T4HXT6-F1
#
_cell.length_a   1.000
_cell.length_b   1.000
_cell.length_c   1.000
_cell.angle_alpha   90.00
_cell.angle_beta   90.00
_cell.angle_gamma   90.00
#
_symmetry.space_group_name_H-M   'P 1'
#
loop_
_entity.id
_entity.type
_entity.pdbx_description
1 polymer ?
#
loop_
_entity_poly.entity_id
_entity_poly.type
_entity_poly.pdbx_seq_one_letter_code
_entity_poly.pdbx_strand_id
1 'polypeptide(L)' 'MPSFLVRYPRGQGEDVVATDDHLTLTIDSGWAVHADEAGPCIAVPAHSGATITRIDQDQQPEE' A
#
# COMPACT_ATOMS: atom_id res chain seq x y z
N MET A 1 -14.33 1.37 2.86
CA MET A 1 -13.28 0.36 2.72
C MET A 1 -11.95 1.02 2.35
N PRO A 2 -10.96 1.05 3.26
CA PRO A 2 -9.59 1.48 2.95
C PRO A 2 -9.05 0.82 1.69
N SER A 3 -8.37 1.60 0.84
CA SER A 3 -7.77 1.10 -0.39
C SER A 3 -6.39 1.71 -0.58
N PHE A 4 -5.39 0.88 -0.85
CA PHE A 4 -4.02 1.30 -1.08
C PHE A 4 -3.51 0.79 -2.43
N LEU A 5 -2.89 1.67 -3.19
CA LEU A 5 -2.14 1.34 -4.39
C LEU A 5 -0.65 1.28 -4.06
N VAL A 6 -0.04 0.14 -4.29
CA VAL A 6 1.41 -0.06 -4.26
C VAL A 6 1.92 -0.03 -5.69
N ARG A 7 2.82 0.92 -6.01
CA ARG A 7 3.45 1.01 -7.34
C ARG A 7 4.92 0.71 -7.24
N TYR A 8 5.39 -0.25 -8.02
CA TYR A 8 6.80 -0.62 -8.06
C TYR A 8 7.53 0.11 -9.18
N PRO A 9 8.85 0.35 -9.04
CA PRO A 9 9.65 0.83 -10.16
C PRO A 9 9.53 -0.11 -11.37
N ARG A 10 9.62 0.47 -12.57
CA ARG A 10 9.47 -0.28 -13.81
C ARG A 10 10.43 -1.48 -13.84
N GLY A 11 9.86 -2.67 -14.02
CA GLY A 11 10.61 -3.93 -14.09
C GLY A 11 10.89 -4.61 -12.74
N GLN A 12 10.39 -4.07 -11.62
CA GLN A 12 10.56 -4.66 -10.28
C GLN A 12 9.30 -5.32 -9.70
N GLY A 13 8.18 -5.26 -10.42
CA GLY A 13 6.91 -5.85 -9.98
C GLY A 13 5.72 -5.29 -10.76
N GLU A 14 4.55 -5.82 -10.49
CA GLU A 14 3.27 -5.28 -10.96
C GLU A 14 2.67 -4.37 -9.88
N ASP A 15 1.94 -3.34 -10.31
CA ASP A 15 1.18 -2.48 -9.40
C ASP A 15 0.10 -3.31 -8.69
N VAL A 16 -0.04 -3.14 -7.38
CA VAL A 16 -0.99 -3.91 -6.55
C VAL A 16 -1.98 -2.96 -5.90
N VAL A 17 -3.27 -3.30 -5.96
CA VAL A 17 -4.32 -2.63 -5.18
C VAL A 17 -4.77 -3.57 -4.06
N ALA A 18 -4.66 -3.11 -2.82
CA ALA A 18 -5.20 -3.79 -1.66
C ALA A 18 -6.39 -3.00 -1.11
N THR A 19 -7.50 -3.70 -0.92
CA THR A 19 -8.76 -3.11 -0.46
C THR A 19 -9.44 -4.08 0.48
N ASP A 20 -9.64 -3.69 1.73
CA ASP A 20 -10.33 -4.47 2.75
C ASP A 20 -10.82 -3.53 3.87
N ASP A 21 -11.93 -3.85 4.54
CA ASP A 21 -12.52 -2.99 5.58
C ASP A 21 -11.66 -2.90 6.85
N HIS A 22 -10.83 -3.91 7.08
CA HIS A 22 -9.90 -4.01 8.21
C HIS A 22 -8.45 -3.77 7.79
N LEU A 23 -8.21 -3.29 6.56
CA LEU A 23 -6.87 -3.07 6.04
C LEU A 23 -6.14 -1.99 6.84
N THR A 24 -4.98 -2.34 7.36
CA THR A 24 -4.06 -1.45 8.06
C THR A 24 -2.74 -1.34 7.32
N LEU A 25 -2.02 -0.23 7.52
CA LEU A 25 -0.65 -0.03 7.05
C LEU A 25 0.23 0.30 8.26
N THR A 26 1.24 -0.54 8.50
CA THR A 26 2.28 -0.30 9.52
C THR A 26 3.62 -0.08 8.85
N ILE A 27 4.33 0.97 9.24
CA ILE A 27 5.70 1.23 8.79
C ILE A 27 6.63 1.07 10.00
N ASP A 28 7.44 0.02 9.99
CA ASP A 28 8.39 -0.27 11.05
C ASP A 28 9.63 -0.99 10.52
N SER A 29 10.79 -0.77 11.18
CA SER A 29 12.02 -1.54 10.93
C SER A 29 12.45 -1.65 9.46
N GLY A 30 12.18 -0.63 8.64
CA GLY A 30 12.51 -0.61 7.22
C GLY A 30 11.52 -1.35 6.31
N TRP A 31 10.32 -1.62 6.79
CA TRP A 31 9.23 -2.27 6.06
C TRP A 31 7.95 -1.46 6.14
N ALA A 32 7.17 -1.52 5.07
CA ALA A 32 5.78 -1.14 5.05
C ALA A 32 4.94 -2.41 4.88
N VAL A 33 4.08 -2.71 5.85
CA VAL A 33 3.28 -3.95 5.90
C VAL A 33 1.81 -3.59 5.90
N HIS A 34 1.09 -4.09 4.90
CA HIS A 34 -0.36 -4.14 4.93
C HIS A 34 -0.83 -5.44 5.60
N ALA A 35 -1.82 -5.32 6.47
CA ALA A 35 -2.45 -6.45 7.13
C ALA A 35 -3.97 -6.26 7.19
N ASP A 36 -4.69 -7.37 7.00
CA ASP A 36 -6.14 -7.50 7.19
C ASP A 36 -6.43 -8.42 8.40
N GLU A 37 -7.68 -8.87 8.58
CA GLU A 37 -8.06 -9.76 9.70
C GLU A 37 -7.36 -11.13 9.66
N ALA A 38 -6.89 -11.59 8.50
CA ALA A 38 -6.13 -12.83 8.36
C ALA A 38 -4.63 -12.65 8.62
N GLY A 39 -4.16 -11.40 8.76
CA GLY A 39 -2.77 -11.05 9.05
C GLY A 39 -2.08 -10.31 7.90
N PRO A 40 -0.74 -10.33 7.82
CA PRO A 40 0.02 -9.63 6.79
C PRO A 40 -0.30 -10.15 5.37
N CYS A 41 -0.70 -9.27 4.47
CA CYS A 41 -1.07 -9.60 3.10
C CYS A 41 -0.12 -8.98 2.05
N ILE A 42 0.52 -7.84 2.36
CA ILE A 42 1.57 -7.23 1.52
C ILE A 42 2.69 -6.72 2.42
N ALA A 43 3.96 -7.02 2.08
CA ALA A 43 5.13 -6.47 2.74
C ALA A 43 6.09 -5.88 1.71
N VAL A 44 6.41 -4.60 1.88
CA VAL A 44 7.26 -3.82 0.97
C VAL A 44 8.49 -3.35 1.72
N PRO A 45 9.72 -3.71 1.29
CA PRO A 45 10.92 -3.20 1.93
C PRO A 45 11.17 -1.75 1.51
N ALA A 46 11.68 -0.92 2.43
CA ALA A 46 11.93 0.50 2.21
C ALA A 46 12.91 0.79 1.05
N HIS A 47 13.79 -0.16 0.73
CA HIS A 47 14.78 -0.04 -0.34
C HIS A 47 14.25 -0.47 -1.72
N SER A 48 12.98 -0.89 -1.84
CA SER A 48 12.37 -1.26 -3.13
C SER A 48 12.11 -0.07 -4.05
N GLY A 49 12.06 1.15 -3.51
CA GLY A 49 11.65 2.34 -4.27
C GLY A 49 10.16 2.34 -4.67
N ALA A 50 9.36 1.44 -4.10
CA ALA A 50 7.91 1.42 -4.32
C ALA A 50 7.22 2.58 -3.59
N THR A 51 6.12 3.06 -4.15
CA THR A 51 5.25 4.05 -3.51
C THR A 51 3.96 3.38 -3.03
N ILE A 52 3.45 3.82 -1.88
CA ILE A 52 2.20 3.35 -1.31
C ILE A 52 1.28 4.56 -1.18
N THR A 53 0.16 4.56 -1.89
CA THR A 53 -0.80 5.66 -1.92
C THR A 53 -2.15 5.17 -1.43
N ARG A 54 -2.75 5.86 -0.47
CA ARG A 54 -4.15 5.64 -0.10
C ARG A 54 -5.07 6.26 -1.16
N ILE A 55 -5.99 5.47 -1.72
CA ILE A 55 -6.82 5.85 -2.88
C ILE A 55 -8.33 5.80 -2.59
N ASP A 56 -8.75 5.43 -1.38
CA ASP A 56 -10.15 5.48 -0.92
C ASP A 56 -10.56 6.85 -0.35
N GLN A 57 -9.59 7.74 -0.11
CA GLN A 57 -9.87 9.12 0.24
C GLN A 57 -9.98 9.89 -1.08
N ASP A 58 -11.16 10.46 -1.34
CA ASP A 58 -11.38 11.31 -2.51
C ASP A 58 -10.19 12.24 -2.71
N GLN A 59 -9.53 12.16 -3.86
CA GLN A 59 -8.62 13.19 -4.31
C GLN A 59 -9.45 14.47 -4.32
N GLN A 60 -9.27 15.37 -3.35
CA GLN A 60 -9.75 16.74 -3.51
C GLN A 60 -9.19 17.22 -4.86
N PRO A 61 -10.03 17.58 -5.84
CA PRO A 61 -9.54 18.13 -7.08
C PRO A 61 -8.66 19.34 -6.74
N GLU A 62 -7.41 19.33 -7.20
CA GLU A 62 -6.60 20.55 -7.22
C GLU A 62 -7.31 21.53 -8.16
N GLU A 63 -7.95 22.56 -7.60
CA GLU A 63 -8.43 23.74 -8.36
C GLU A 63 -7.28 24.61 -8.87
#